data_AF-A0A6J7L2C8-F1
#
_entry.id   AF-A0A6J7L2C8-F1
#
_cell.length_a   1.000
_cell.length_b   1.000
_cell.length_c   1.000
_cell.angle_alpha   90.00
_cell.angle_beta   90.00
_cell.angle_gamma   90.00
#
_symmetry.space_group_name_H-M   'P 1'
#
loop_
_entity.id
_entity.type
_entity.pdbx_description
1 polymer ?
#
loop_
_entity_poly.entity_id
_entity_poly.type
_entity_poly.pdbx_seq_one_letter_code
_entity_poly.pdbx_strand_id
1 'polypeptide(L)' 'MGCGDKCPFVPGVRYIDWDLPDPSGRPVDEVRATRDDISRRIDQLLAELDA' A
#
# COMPACT_ATOMS: atom_id res chain seq x y z
N MET A 1 -4.12 3.54 1.82
CA MET A 1 -3.50 4.89 1.75
C MET A 1 -4.21 5.70 0.67
N GLY A 2 -5.05 6.65 1.06
CA GLY A 2 -5.64 7.63 0.15
C GLY A 2 -5.51 8.98 0.81
N CYS A 3 -4.81 9.93 0.19
CA CYS A 3 -4.62 11.28 0.75
C CYS A 3 -5.92 12.12 0.78
N GLY A 4 -7.08 11.52 0.48
CA GLY A 4 -8.35 12.21 0.30
C GLY A 4 -8.49 12.90 -1.06
N ASP A 5 -7.38 13.16 -1.75
CA ASP A 5 -7.38 13.64 -3.13
C ASP A 5 -7.50 12.48 -4.10
N LYS A 6 -8.40 12.62 -5.09
CA LYS A 6 -8.46 11.70 -6.22
C LYS A 6 -7.15 11.82 -6.98
N CYS A 7 -6.30 10.79 -6.93
CA CYS A 7 -5.13 10.69 -7.79
C CYS A 7 -5.55 10.98 -9.24
N PRO A 8 -4.86 11.88 -9.96
CA PRO A 8 -5.18 12.15 -11.36
C PRO A 8 -5.08 10.85 -12.17
N PHE A 9 -6.04 10.66 -13.08
CA PHE A 9 -6.05 9.50 -13.96
C PHE A 9 -4.92 9.61 -14.99
N VAL A 10 -4.13 8.54 -15.10
CA VAL A 10 -3.00 8.37 -15.99
C VAL A 10 -3.33 7.17 -16.88
N PRO A 11 -3.42 7.36 -18.21
CA PRO A 11 -3.70 6.26 -19.12
C PRO A 11 -2.50 5.31 -19.21
N GLY A 12 -2.77 4.01 -19.34
CA GLY A 12 -1.74 2.99 -19.55
C GLY A 12 -1.01 2.51 -18.29
N VAL A 13 -1.39 2.96 -17.09
CA VAL A 13 -0.83 2.46 -15.83
C VAL A 13 -1.81 1.53 -15.11
N ARG A 14 -1.28 0.54 -14.40
CA ARG A 14 -2.04 -0.31 -13.50
C ARG A 14 -2.16 0.38 -12.14
N TYR A 15 -3.37 0.79 -11.80
CA TYR A 15 -3.67 1.29 -10.46
C TYR A 15 -3.84 0.13 -9.48
N ILE A 16 -3.14 0.20 -8.36
CA ILE A 16 -3.26 -0.75 -7.26
C ILE A 16 -3.59 0.08 -6.02
N ASP A 17 -4.75 -0.19 -5.43
CA ASP A 17 -5.16 0.42 -4.17
C ASP A 17 -5.10 -0.63 -3.06
N TRP A 18 -4.38 -0.30 -2.00
CA TRP A 18 -4.30 -1.13 -0.80
C TRP A 18 -5.05 -0.44 0.32
N ASP A 19 -6.15 -1.06 0.73
CA ASP A 19 -6.80 -0.73 1.98
C ASP A 19 -5.89 -1.14 3.14
N LEU A 20 -5.37 -0.13 3.84
CA LEU A 20 -4.40 -0.25 4.92
C LEU A 20 -4.87 0.66 6.06
N PRO A 21 -4.86 0.17 7.31
CA PRO A 21 -5.24 0.98 8.45
C PRO A 21 -4.27 2.15 8.63
N ASP A 22 -4.79 3.33 9.01
CA ASP A 22 -3.97 4.49 9.31
C ASP A 22 -3.13 4.23 10.58
N PRO A 23 -1.78 4.24 10.48
CA PRO A 23 -0.92 4.04 11.63
C PRO A 23 -0.85 5.24 12.57
N SER A 24 -1.37 6.42 12.18
CA SER A 24 -1.31 7.63 12.98
C SER A 24 -2.02 7.47 14.33
N GLY A 25 -1.33 7.78 15.41
CA GLY A 25 -1.84 7.66 16.79
C GLY A 25 -2.02 6.22 17.29
N ARG A 26 -1.60 5.20 16.53
CA ARG A 26 -1.67 3.79 16.93
C ARG A 26 -0.46 3.35 17.76
N PRO A 27 -0.61 2.31 18.61
CA PRO A 27 0.52 1.68 19.28
C PRO A 27 1.58 1.18 18.29
N VAL A 28 2.84 1.17 18.72
CA VAL A 28 3.98 0.79 17.86
C VAL A 28 3.83 -0.62 17.25
N ASP A 29 3.20 -1.55 17.95
CA ASP A 29 2.99 -2.91 17.45
C ASP A 29 1.98 -2.95 16.31
N GLU A 30 0.92 -2.13 16.37
CA GLU A 30 -0.03 -1.98 15.25
C GLU A 30 0.65 -1.32 14.04
N VAL A 31 1.48 -0.30 14.27
CA VAL A 31 2.26 0.33 13.19
C VAL A 31 3.21 -0.67 12.53
N ARG A 32 3.88 -1.51 13.32
CA ARG A 32 4.76 -2.57 12.81
C ARG A 32 3.99 -3.61 12.00
N ALA A 33 2.81 -4.01 12.47
CA ALA A 33 1.94 -4.93 11.72
C ALA A 33 1.55 -4.37 10.35
N THR A 34 1.18 -3.08 10.27
CA THR A 34 0.88 -2.41 8.99
C THR A 34 2.10 -2.39 8.07
N ARG A 35 3.29 -2.08 8.59
CA ARG A 35 4.55 -2.10 7.83
C ARG A 35 4.85 -3.49 7.27
N ASP A 36 4.64 -4.53 8.06
CA ASP A 36 4.94 -5.91 7.67
C ASP A 36 3.95 -6.39 6.59
N ASP A 37 2.68 -5.98 6.68
CA ASP A 37 1.71 -6.21 5.61
C ASP A 37 2.11 -5.52 4.30
N ILE A 38 2.53 -4.25 4.36
CA ILE A 38 3.04 -3.52 3.19
C ILE A 38 4.23 -4.25 2.56
N SER A 39 5.18 -4.71 3.38
CA SER A 39 6.39 -5.40 2.89
C SER A 39 6.02 -6.66 2.10
N ARG A 40 5.14 -7.49 2.65
CA ARG A 40 4.65 -8.71 1.98
C ARG A 40 3.96 -8.41 0.65
N ARG A 41 3.15 -7.36 0.59
CA ARG A 41 2.44 -6.97 -0.64
C ARG A 41 3.40 -6.44 -1.72
N ILE A 42 4.46 -5.73 -1.31
CA ILE A 42 5.53 -5.30 -2.21
C ILE A 42 6.26 -6.52 -2.79
N ASP A 43 6.63 -7.50 -1.97
CA ASP A 43 7.31 -8.71 -2.45
C ASP A 43 6.46 -9.46 -3.49
N GLN A 44 5.15 -9.57 -3.25
CA GLN A 44 4.22 -10.15 -4.20
C GLN A 44 4.13 -9.34 -5.51
N LEU A 45 4.06 -8.01 -5.40
CA LEU A 45 4.02 -7.13 -6.56
C LEU A 45 5.29 -7.23 -7.40
N LEU A 46 6.47 -7.32 -6.77
CA LEU A 46 7.73 -7.51 -7.49
C LEU A 46 7.74 -8.84 -8.26
N ALA A 47 7.31 -9.93 -7.61
CA ALA A 47 7.20 -11.22 -8.28
C ALA A 47 6.23 -11.22 -9.47
N GLU A 48 5.15 -10.44 -9.42
CA GLU A 48 4.24 -10.25 -10.55
C GLU A 48 4.84 -9.45 -11.70
N LEU A 49 5.71 -8.47 -11.42
CA LEU A 49 6.30 -7.58 -12.41
C LEU A 49 7.52 -8.18 -13.11
N ASP A 50 8.22 -9.09 -12.43
CA ASP A 50 9.40 -9.80 -12.98
C ASP A 50 9.01 -11.02 -13.86
N ALA A 51 7.72 -11.34 -13.96
CA ALA A 51 7.17 -12.45 -14.76
C ALA A 51 6.81 -12.03 -16.20
#